data_AF-A0A441V5R2-F1
#
_entry.id   AF-A0A441V5R2-F1
#
_cell.length_a   1.000
_cell.length_b   1.000
_cell.length_c   1.000
_cell.angle_alpha   90.00
_cell.angle_beta   90.00
_cell.angle_gamma   90.00
#
_symmetry.space_group_name_H-M   'P 1'
#
loop_
_entity.id
_entity.type
_entity.pdbx_description
1 polymer ?
#
loop_
_entity_poly.entity_id
_entity_poly.type
_entity_poly.pdbx_seq_one_letter_code
_entity_poly.pdbx_strand_id
1 'polypeptide(L)'
;PYDTLSTYGQAFWVGVVNTLYVSLLGIVLATILGFVVGIARLSPNWIVSKVATSYVEIIRNIPLLLQLLFWYNAVLKTLPVPRASIELPGGIYLNNRGLIIPEIQLYAGAGTVGLAVLAASIFCVAFWFYARRAQNRTGKQLPVLWVSLAALIGLPLIVFLLVGSPVSFVTPELKGFNYRGGHQLYPEFAALLIGLSVYTASFIAEIVRSGIQAVPKGQTEAAHALGLAPGKTLRLVIVPQ
;
A
#
# COMPACT_ATOMS: atom_id res chain seq x y z
N PRO A 1 -15.28 9.96 19.41
CA PRO A 1 -14.40 11.11 19.13
C PRO A 1 -13.74 11.59 20.42
N TYR A 2 -12.43 11.83 20.43
CA TYR A 2 -11.75 12.46 21.56
C TYR A 2 -12.15 13.94 21.61
N ASP A 3 -12.36 14.48 22.81
CA ASP A 3 -12.60 15.89 23.04
C ASP A 3 -11.58 16.43 24.04
N THR A 4 -11.31 17.74 24.05
CA THR A 4 -10.35 18.35 25.00
C THR A 4 -10.79 18.24 26.45
N LEU A 5 -12.07 17.92 26.69
CA LEU A 5 -12.66 17.64 28.00
C LEU A 5 -12.58 16.15 28.41
N SER A 6 -12.05 15.29 27.54
CA SER A 6 -11.87 13.86 27.82
C SER A 6 -10.85 13.60 28.93
N THR A 7 -10.98 12.47 29.61
CA THR A 7 -10.05 12.08 30.67
C THR A 7 -8.66 11.74 30.11
N TYR A 8 -7.61 11.89 30.92
CA TYR A 8 -6.25 11.51 30.53
C TYR A 8 -6.12 10.04 30.09
N GLY A 9 -6.92 9.14 30.68
CA GLY A 9 -6.96 7.73 30.25
C GLY A 9 -7.44 7.55 28.82
N GLN A 10 -8.45 8.33 28.39
CA GLN A 10 -8.91 8.33 27.01
C GLN A 10 -7.86 8.94 26.06
N ALA A 11 -7.17 10.00 26.48
CA ALA A 11 -6.08 10.60 25.70
C ALA A 11 -4.94 9.59 25.46
N PHE A 12 -4.53 8.85 26.50
CA PHE A 12 -3.52 7.81 26.39
C PHE A 12 -3.96 6.69 25.43
N TRP A 13 -5.20 6.21 25.55
CA TRP A 13 -5.74 5.19 24.67
C TRP A 13 -5.74 5.63 23.20
N VAL A 14 -6.15 6.87 22.92
CA VAL A 14 -6.10 7.44 21.56
C VAL A 14 -4.67 7.55 21.04
N GLY A 15 -3.73 7.96 21.88
CA GLY A 15 -2.30 8.00 21.53
C GLY A 15 -1.73 6.61 21.18
N VAL A 16 -2.07 5.59 21.97
CA VAL A 16 -1.67 4.20 21.71
C VAL A 16 -2.26 3.70 20.39
N VAL A 17 -3.57 3.90 20.18
CA VAL A 17 -4.25 3.47 18.95
C VAL A 17 -3.68 4.17 17.72
N ASN A 18 -3.43 5.48 17.78
CA ASN A 18 -2.82 6.23 16.67
C ASN A 18 -1.39 5.74 16.38
N THR A 19 -0.60 5.46 17.42
CA THR A 19 0.77 4.93 17.25
C THR A 19 0.73 3.56 16.59
N LEU A 20 -0.13 2.66 17.04
CA LEU A 20 -0.32 1.34 16.42
C LEU A 20 -0.77 1.45 14.98
N TYR A 21 -1.72 2.34 14.70
CA TYR A 21 -2.25 2.57 13.36
C TYR A 21 -1.17 3.08 12.39
N VAL A 22 -0.43 4.12 12.77
CA VAL A 22 0.69 4.66 11.97
C VAL A 22 1.78 3.61 11.80
N SER A 23 2.14 2.88 12.85
CA SER A 23 3.22 1.89 12.83
C SER A 23 2.87 0.72 11.92
N LEU A 24 1.63 0.22 11.97
CA LEU A 24 1.17 -0.86 11.11
C LEU A 24 1.25 -0.47 9.64
N LEU A 25 0.70 0.69 9.28
CA LEU A 25 0.77 1.19 7.90
C LEU A 25 2.21 1.46 7.47
N GLY A 26 3.01 2.07 8.35
CA GLY A 26 4.42 2.36 8.09
C GLY A 26 5.25 1.10 7.87
N ILE A 27 5.04 0.04 8.66
CA ILE A 27 5.71 -1.25 8.48
C ILE A 27 5.36 -1.84 7.12
N VAL A 28 4.07 -1.90 6.76
CA VAL A 28 3.63 -2.46 5.48
C VAL A 28 4.26 -1.70 4.30
N LEU A 29 4.18 -0.37 4.31
CA LEU A 29 4.74 0.48 3.25
C LEU A 29 6.26 0.39 3.20
N ALA A 30 6.94 0.46 4.35
CA ALA A 30 8.39 0.36 4.44
C ALA A 30 8.91 -1.00 3.98
N THR A 31 8.23 -2.09 4.33
CA THR A 31 8.61 -3.45 3.91
C THR A 31 8.46 -3.61 2.41
N ILE A 32 7.34 -3.18 1.82
CA ILE A 32 7.13 -3.24 0.38
C ILE A 32 8.19 -2.41 -0.35
N LEU A 33 8.35 -1.14 0.03
CA LEU A 33 9.31 -0.24 -0.60
C LEU A 33 10.75 -0.72 -0.41
N GLY A 34 11.12 -1.11 0.81
CA GLY A 34 12.45 -1.58 1.15
C GLY A 34 12.82 -2.88 0.44
N PHE A 35 11.89 -3.83 0.31
CA PHE A 35 12.10 -5.05 -0.45
C PHE A 35 12.32 -4.77 -1.93
N VAL A 36 11.48 -3.92 -2.54
CA VAL A 36 11.61 -3.52 -3.95
C VAL A 36 12.94 -2.82 -4.20
N VAL A 37 13.31 -1.85 -3.36
CA VAL A 37 14.58 -1.11 -3.44
C VAL A 37 15.78 -2.04 -3.21
N GLY A 38 15.70 -2.95 -2.24
CA GLY A 38 16.75 -3.91 -1.93
C GLY A 38 17.08 -4.82 -3.12
N ILE A 39 16.04 -5.32 -3.80
CA ILE A 39 16.20 -6.09 -5.05
C ILE A 39 16.73 -5.20 -6.18
N ALA A 40 16.17 -4.00 -6.35
CA ALA A 40 16.56 -3.06 -7.40
C ALA A 40 18.06 -2.73 -7.35
N ARG A 41 18.66 -2.67 -6.16
CA ARG A 41 20.12 -2.45 -5.99
C ARG A 41 20.97 -3.58 -6.53
N LEU A 42 20.46 -4.80 -6.56
CA LEU A 42 21.14 -5.97 -7.14
C LEU A 42 20.84 -6.15 -8.63
N SER A 43 20.06 -5.25 -9.23
CA SER A 43 19.73 -5.30 -10.65
C SER A 43 20.99 -5.18 -11.51
N PRO A 44 21.13 -5.98 -12.60
CA PRO A 44 22.20 -5.81 -13.56
C PRO A 44 22.09 -4.48 -14.35
N ASN A 45 20.92 -3.83 -14.34
CA ASN A 45 20.76 -2.51 -14.93
C ASN A 45 21.42 -1.45 -14.04
N TRP A 46 22.51 -0.88 -14.54
CA TRP A 46 23.30 0.14 -13.85
C TRP A 46 22.47 1.33 -13.37
N ILE A 47 21.51 1.81 -14.17
CA ILE A 47 20.66 2.96 -13.80
C ILE A 47 19.80 2.59 -12.59
N VAL A 48 19.13 1.43 -12.64
CA VAL A 48 18.25 0.98 -11.56
C VAL A 48 19.04 0.77 -10.27
N SER A 49 20.19 0.09 -10.36
CA SER A 49 21.06 -0.15 -9.20
C SER A 49 21.60 1.15 -8.63
N LYS A 50 22.03 2.09 -9.48
CA LYS A 50 22.59 3.37 -9.04
C LYS A 50 21.54 4.27 -8.39
N VAL A 51 20.35 4.41 -8.99
CA VAL A 51 19.24 5.18 -8.42
C VAL A 51 18.83 4.60 -7.06
N ALA A 52 18.67 3.29 -6.96
CA ALA A 52 18.29 2.65 -5.71
C ALA A 52 19.40 2.78 -4.64
N THR A 53 20.67 2.74 -5.04
CA THR A 53 21.81 2.96 -4.14
C THR A 53 21.86 4.40 -3.64
N SER A 54 21.72 5.38 -4.53
CA SER A 54 21.66 6.80 -4.17
C SER A 54 20.51 7.10 -3.21
N TYR A 55 19.32 6.53 -3.46
CA TYR A 55 18.20 6.61 -2.52
C TYR A 55 18.58 6.12 -1.12
N VAL A 56 19.15 4.90 -1.01
CA VAL A 56 19.50 4.33 0.30
C VAL A 56 20.57 5.17 1.00
N GLU A 57 21.64 5.55 0.29
CA GLU A 57 22.73 6.34 0.85
C GLU A 57 22.25 7.71 1.34
N ILE A 58 21.47 8.44 0.53
CA ILE A 58 20.97 9.77 0.91
C ILE A 58 20.04 9.66 2.12
N ILE A 59 19.06 8.78 2.07
CA ILE A 59 18.03 8.67 3.11
C ILE A 59 18.62 8.21 4.45
N ARG A 60 19.60 7.30 4.45
CA ARG A 60 20.24 6.86 5.70
C ARG A 60 21.15 7.91 6.33
N ASN A 61 21.64 8.87 5.54
CA ASN A 61 22.52 9.95 6.01
C ASN A 61 21.76 11.19 6.48
N ILE A 62 20.45 11.27 6.26
CA ILE A 62 19.61 12.40 6.70
C ILE A 62 18.90 12.05 8.01
N PRO A 63 19.01 12.88 9.07
CA PRO A 63 18.27 12.68 10.32
C PRO A 63 16.76 12.54 10.08
N LEU A 64 16.11 11.57 10.74
CA LEU A 64 14.68 11.32 10.58
C LEU A 64 13.82 12.58 10.83
N LEU A 65 14.17 13.37 11.85
CA LEU A 65 13.49 14.63 12.14
C LEU A 65 13.52 15.58 10.94
N LEU A 66 14.67 15.70 10.27
CA LEU A 66 14.80 16.56 9.08
C LEU A 66 13.93 16.03 7.94
N GLN A 67 13.80 14.71 7.78
CA GLN A 67 12.90 14.13 6.78
C GLN A 67 11.44 14.45 7.08
N LEU A 68 11.00 14.28 8.34
CA LEU A 68 9.63 14.62 8.74
C LEU A 68 9.33 16.09 8.50
N LEU A 69 10.26 16.97 8.86
CA LEU A 69 10.14 18.41 8.62
C LEU A 69 10.15 18.76 7.13
N PHE A 70 10.93 18.04 6.31
CA PHE A 70 10.96 18.22 4.86
C PHE A 70 9.62 17.84 4.23
N TRP A 71 9.11 16.64 4.50
CA TRP A 71 7.82 16.19 3.97
C TRP A 71 6.68 17.11 4.38
N TYR A 72 6.65 17.54 5.64
CA TYR A 72 5.62 18.46 6.11
C TYR A 72 5.78 19.87 5.54
N ASN A 73 6.92 20.52 5.74
CA ASN A 73 7.08 21.95 5.42
C ASN A 73 7.42 22.22 3.96
N ALA A 74 8.25 21.39 3.32
CA ALA A 74 8.71 21.63 1.96
C ALA A 74 7.79 21.02 0.90
N VAL A 75 7.10 19.92 1.22
CA VAL A 75 6.24 19.20 0.26
C VAL A 75 4.76 19.45 0.50
N LEU A 76 4.24 19.19 1.71
CA LEU A 76 2.79 19.25 1.95
C LEU A 76 2.29 20.68 2.21
N LYS A 77 3.05 21.49 2.95
CA LYS A 77 2.65 22.88 3.27
C LYS A 77 2.77 23.83 2.07
N THR A 78 3.60 23.49 1.08
CA THR A 78 3.77 24.24 -0.16
C THR A 78 2.65 23.98 -1.17
N LEU A 79 1.78 22.98 -0.91
CA LEU A 79 0.58 22.75 -1.71
C LEU A 79 -0.35 23.98 -1.72
N PRO A 80 -1.23 24.10 -2.73
CA PRO A 80 -2.16 25.21 -2.81
C PRO A 80 -3.07 25.33 -1.59
N VAL A 81 -3.59 26.54 -1.36
CA VAL A 81 -4.64 26.78 -0.37
C VAL A 81 -5.95 26.07 -0.76
N PRO A 82 -6.87 25.78 0.17
CA PRO A 82 -8.09 25.00 -0.13
C PRO A 82 -8.95 25.56 -1.26
N ARG A 83 -8.95 26.88 -1.49
CA ARG A 83 -9.70 27.53 -2.59
C ARG A 83 -9.12 27.24 -3.98
N ALA A 84 -7.84 26.88 -4.04
CA ALA A 84 -7.12 26.55 -5.26
C ALA A 84 -6.65 25.08 -5.22
N SER A 85 -7.43 24.20 -4.59
CA SER A 85 -7.07 22.79 -4.42
C SER A 85 -6.82 22.12 -5.76
N ILE A 86 -5.86 21.20 -5.78
CA ILE A 86 -5.63 20.34 -6.94
C ILE A 86 -6.76 19.32 -6.97
N GLU A 87 -7.55 19.34 -8.04
CA GLU A 87 -8.63 18.39 -8.27
C GLU A 87 -8.06 17.11 -8.88
N LEU A 88 -8.27 16.00 -8.20
CA LEU A 88 -7.87 14.66 -8.63
C LEU A 88 -9.13 13.86 -9.07
N PRO A 89 -8.96 12.88 -9.97
CA PRO A 89 -10.08 12.04 -10.41
C PRO A 89 -10.83 11.41 -9.24
N GLY A 90 -12.17 11.31 -9.38
CA GLY A 90 -13.02 10.68 -8.37
C GLY A 90 -13.42 11.60 -7.21
N GLY A 91 -13.38 12.92 -7.37
CA GLY A 91 -13.82 13.87 -6.33
C GLY A 91 -12.83 13.99 -5.16
N ILE A 92 -11.55 13.71 -5.43
CA ILE A 92 -10.47 13.82 -4.47
C ILE A 92 -9.84 15.20 -4.61
N TYR A 93 -9.57 15.86 -3.49
CA TYR A 93 -8.95 17.19 -3.49
C TYR A 93 -7.65 17.17 -2.68
N LEU A 94 -6.59 17.76 -3.22
CA LEU A 94 -5.30 17.87 -2.56
C LEU A 94 -4.93 19.34 -2.34
N ASN A 95 -4.65 19.71 -1.09
CA ASN A 95 -4.23 21.05 -0.71
C ASN A 95 -3.33 21.04 0.53
N ASN A 96 -2.91 22.21 1.00
CA ASN A 96 -2.05 22.34 2.18
C ASN A 96 -2.71 21.94 3.52
N ARG A 97 -3.99 21.60 3.53
CA ARG A 97 -4.69 20.98 4.67
C ARG A 97 -4.80 19.46 4.55
N GLY A 98 -4.22 18.88 3.50
CA GLY A 98 -4.11 17.44 3.31
C GLY A 98 -4.88 16.93 2.10
N LEU A 99 -5.12 15.62 2.11
CA LEU A 99 -5.85 14.91 1.06
C LEU A 99 -7.28 14.69 1.53
N ILE A 100 -8.24 15.19 0.77
CA ILE A 100 -9.66 15.07 1.08
C ILE A 100 -10.26 14.09 0.08
N ILE A 101 -10.77 12.97 0.59
CA ILE A 101 -11.40 11.92 -0.21
C ILE A 101 -12.92 11.91 0.01
N PRO A 102 -13.72 11.54 -0.99
CA PRO A 102 -15.17 11.40 -0.83
C PRO A 102 -15.56 10.47 0.31
N GLU A 103 -16.69 10.80 0.94
CA GLU A 103 -17.28 9.94 1.97
C GLU A 103 -18.07 8.82 1.30
N ILE A 104 -17.88 7.60 1.79
CA ILE A 104 -18.62 6.44 1.33
C ILE A 104 -19.91 6.35 2.14
N GLN A 105 -21.04 6.64 1.52
CA GLN A 105 -22.35 6.46 2.14
C GLN A 105 -22.95 5.11 1.73
N LEU A 106 -23.32 4.34 2.75
CA LEU A 106 -23.91 3.02 2.60
C LEU A 106 -25.42 3.11 2.86
N TYR A 107 -26.22 2.75 1.85
CA TYR A 107 -27.67 2.69 1.94
C TYR A 107 -28.17 1.27 2.20
N ALA A 108 -29.49 1.12 2.34
CA ALA A 108 -30.14 -0.19 2.42
C ALA A 108 -29.75 -1.05 1.21
N GLY A 109 -29.28 -2.29 1.47
CA GLY A 109 -28.74 -3.18 0.44
C GLY A 109 -27.21 -3.18 0.32
N ALA A 110 -26.49 -2.30 1.03
CA ALA A 110 -25.02 -2.37 1.03
C ALA A 110 -24.50 -3.69 1.64
N GLY A 111 -25.23 -4.24 2.63
CA GLY A 111 -24.90 -5.52 3.26
C GLY A 111 -24.93 -6.71 2.29
N THR A 112 -25.83 -6.73 1.31
CA THR A 112 -25.91 -7.81 0.32
C THR A 112 -24.73 -7.74 -0.66
N VAL A 113 -24.28 -6.53 -1.02
CA VAL A 113 -23.04 -6.34 -1.78
C VAL A 113 -21.84 -6.81 -0.96
N GLY A 114 -21.81 -6.52 0.35
CA GLY A 114 -20.78 -7.04 1.27
C GLY A 114 -20.73 -8.56 1.32
N LEU A 115 -21.89 -9.23 1.41
CA LEU A 115 -21.98 -10.69 1.34
C LEU A 115 -21.50 -11.25 0.00
N ALA A 116 -21.75 -10.54 -1.10
CA ALA A 116 -21.25 -10.89 -2.42
C ALA A 116 -19.72 -10.85 -2.47
N VAL A 117 -19.10 -9.81 -1.90
CA VAL A 117 -17.63 -9.71 -1.78
C VAL A 117 -17.06 -10.86 -0.94
N LEU A 118 -17.72 -11.21 0.16
CA LEU A 118 -17.31 -12.35 1.00
C LEU A 118 -17.41 -13.68 0.25
N ALA A 119 -18.52 -13.93 -0.43
CA ALA A 119 -18.72 -15.13 -1.23
C ALA A 119 -17.68 -15.24 -2.37
N ALA A 120 -17.40 -14.13 -3.06
CA ALA A 120 -16.36 -14.07 -4.09
C ALA A 120 -14.97 -14.35 -3.50
N SER A 121 -14.66 -13.82 -2.33
CA SER A 121 -13.39 -14.06 -1.64
C SER A 121 -13.23 -15.53 -1.25
N ILE A 122 -14.28 -16.16 -0.70
CA ILE A 122 -14.29 -17.59 -0.37
C ILE A 122 -14.09 -18.44 -1.64
N PHE A 123 -14.79 -18.11 -2.72
CA PHE A 123 -14.61 -18.76 -4.01
C PHE A 123 -13.18 -18.63 -4.54
N CYS A 124 -12.57 -17.44 -4.47
CA CYS A 124 -11.19 -17.22 -4.91
C CYS A 124 -10.20 -18.09 -4.14
N VAL A 125 -10.37 -18.21 -2.83
CA VAL A 125 -9.53 -19.06 -1.97
C VAL A 125 -9.73 -20.54 -2.34
N ALA A 126 -10.98 -21.00 -2.44
CA ALA A 126 -11.28 -22.38 -2.83
C ALA A 126 -10.73 -22.72 -4.23
N PHE A 127 -10.89 -21.81 -5.20
CA PHE A 127 -10.40 -21.97 -6.56
C PHE A 127 -8.86 -21.98 -6.60
N TRP A 128 -8.19 -21.14 -5.80
CA TRP A 128 -6.73 -21.17 -5.68
C TRP A 128 -6.23 -22.52 -5.15
N PHE A 129 -6.86 -23.07 -4.11
CA PHE A 129 -6.51 -24.40 -3.60
C PHE A 129 -6.76 -25.50 -4.64
N TYR A 130 -7.89 -25.46 -5.33
CA TYR A 130 -8.20 -26.39 -6.41
C TYR A 130 -7.16 -26.31 -7.54
N ALA A 131 -6.85 -25.09 -8.01
CA ALA A 131 -5.90 -24.86 -9.08
C ALA A 131 -4.49 -25.33 -8.71
N ARG A 132 -4.04 -25.09 -7.48
CA ARG A 132 -2.75 -25.58 -6.99
C ARG A 132 -2.72 -27.12 -6.95
N ARG A 133 -3.80 -27.76 -6.51
CA ARG A 133 -3.92 -29.23 -6.51
C ARG A 133 -3.97 -29.81 -7.92
N ALA A 134 -4.68 -29.16 -8.84
CA ALA A 134 -4.75 -29.55 -10.25
C ALA A 134 -3.40 -29.40 -10.94
N GLN A 135 -2.68 -28.31 -10.70
CA GLN A 135 -1.33 -28.09 -11.20
C GLN A 135 -0.36 -29.16 -10.70
N ASN A 136 -0.41 -29.51 -9.41
CA ASN A 136 0.45 -30.56 -8.85
C ASN A 136 0.17 -31.96 -9.44
N ARG A 137 -1.07 -32.23 -9.88
CA ARG A 137 -1.47 -33.52 -10.49
C ARG A 137 -1.22 -33.58 -11.99
N THR A 138 -1.44 -32.50 -12.71
CA THR A 138 -1.52 -32.49 -14.18
C THR A 138 -0.45 -31.64 -14.86
N GLY A 139 0.32 -30.86 -14.09
CA GLY A 139 1.30 -29.89 -14.60
C GLY A 139 0.70 -28.64 -15.26
N LYS A 140 -0.61 -28.62 -15.56
CA LYS A 140 -1.27 -27.49 -16.21
C LYS A 140 -1.53 -26.35 -15.22
N GLN A 141 -1.11 -25.14 -15.58
CA GLN A 141 -1.37 -23.93 -14.80
C GLN A 141 -2.74 -23.35 -15.19
N LEU A 142 -3.68 -23.35 -14.24
CA LEU A 142 -4.98 -22.70 -14.44
C LEU A 142 -4.85 -21.17 -14.24
N PRO A 143 -5.66 -20.35 -14.94
CA PRO A 143 -5.58 -18.89 -14.87
C PRO A 143 -6.22 -18.32 -13.59
N VAL A 144 -5.63 -18.62 -12.43
CA VAL A 144 -6.18 -18.22 -11.10
C VAL A 144 -6.40 -16.72 -11.01
N LEU A 145 -5.46 -15.91 -11.48
CA LEU A 145 -5.56 -14.44 -11.40
C LEU A 145 -6.83 -13.92 -12.09
N TRP A 146 -7.07 -14.35 -13.34
CA TRP A 146 -8.19 -13.86 -14.14
C TRP A 146 -9.53 -14.35 -13.61
N VAL A 147 -9.61 -15.61 -13.18
CA VAL A 147 -10.84 -16.17 -12.58
C VAL A 147 -11.15 -15.49 -11.25
N SER A 148 -10.14 -15.29 -10.41
CA SER A 148 -10.32 -14.59 -9.13
C SER A 148 -10.70 -13.13 -9.34
N LEU A 149 -10.09 -12.42 -10.29
CA LEU A 149 -10.47 -11.05 -10.64
C LEU A 149 -11.92 -10.99 -11.16
N ALA A 150 -12.29 -11.91 -12.06
CA ALA A 150 -13.65 -11.99 -12.58
C ALA A 150 -14.67 -12.26 -11.47
N ALA A 151 -14.35 -13.11 -10.49
CA ALA A 151 -15.22 -13.38 -9.35
C ALA A 151 -15.30 -12.17 -8.39
N LEU A 152 -14.15 -11.61 -8.00
CA LEU A 152 -14.06 -10.48 -7.07
C LEU A 152 -14.67 -9.19 -7.60
N ILE A 153 -14.64 -8.97 -8.91
CA ILE A 153 -15.23 -7.78 -9.53
C ILE A 153 -16.66 -8.10 -10.00
N GLY A 154 -16.82 -9.18 -10.75
CA GLY A 154 -18.07 -9.49 -11.44
C GLY A 154 -19.22 -9.80 -10.48
N LEU A 155 -18.99 -10.63 -9.45
CA LEU A 155 -20.07 -11.04 -8.55
C LEU A 155 -20.57 -9.87 -7.68
N PRO A 156 -19.71 -9.06 -7.03
CA PRO A 156 -20.15 -7.84 -6.35
C PRO A 156 -20.79 -6.82 -7.30
N LEU A 157 -20.29 -6.67 -8.53
CA LEU A 157 -20.87 -5.74 -9.51
C LEU A 157 -22.29 -6.16 -9.93
N ILE A 158 -22.52 -7.44 -10.19
CA ILE A 158 -23.86 -7.97 -10.52
C ILE A 158 -24.81 -7.69 -9.35
N VAL A 159 -24.41 -8.00 -8.12
CA VAL A 159 -25.25 -7.76 -6.94
C VAL A 159 -25.48 -6.26 -6.72
N PHE A 160 -24.46 -5.43 -6.94
CA PHE A 160 -24.57 -3.98 -6.86
C PHE A 160 -25.60 -3.41 -7.85
N LEU A 161 -25.60 -3.90 -9.09
CA LEU A 161 -26.57 -3.50 -10.12
C LEU A 161 -27.99 -3.99 -9.80
N LEU A 162 -28.15 -5.23 -9.31
CA LEU A 162 -29.44 -5.80 -8.94
C LEU A 162 -30.10 -5.09 -7.75
N VAL A 163 -29.29 -4.63 -6.79
CA VAL A 163 -29.76 -3.96 -5.56
C VAL A 163 -29.95 -2.45 -5.75
N GLY A 164 -29.61 -1.90 -6.91
CA GLY A 164 -29.90 -0.51 -7.26
C GLY A 164 -28.89 0.50 -6.71
N SER A 165 -27.59 0.20 -6.75
CA SER A 165 -26.50 1.11 -6.33
C SER A 165 -26.58 1.56 -4.86
N PRO A 166 -26.51 0.62 -3.88
CA PRO A 166 -26.63 0.95 -2.46
C PRO A 166 -25.39 1.61 -1.86
N VAL A 167 -24.41 2.01 -2.68
CA VAL A 167 -23.20 2.73 -2.26
C VAL A 167 -23.05 3.97 -3.12
N SER A 168 -23.01 5.14 -2.49
CA SER A 168 -22.73 6.40 -3.19
C SER A 168 -21.50 7.08 -2.61
N PHE A 169 -20.73 7.73 -3.48
CA PHE A 169 -19.63 8.59 -3.07
C PHE A 169 -20.13 10.03 -3.00
N VAL A 170 -20.15 10.60 -1.79
CA VAL A 170 -20.51 12.01 -1.61
C VAL A 170 -19.25 12.84 -1.74
N THR A 171 -19.21 13.68 -2.78
CA THR A 171 -18.07 14.53 -3.08
C THR A 171 -17.93 15.63 -2.02
N PRO A 172 -16.71 15.91 -1.54
CA PRO A 172 -16.46 17.02 -0.64
C PRO A 172 -16.82 18.36 -1.29
N GLU A 173 -17.49 19.24 -0.56
CA GLU A 173 -17.87 20.58 -1.03
C GLU A 173 -17.08 21.66 -0.30
N LEU A 174 -16.54 22.64 -1.02
CA LEU A 174 -15.88 23.80 -0.43
C LEU A 174 -16.92 24.72 0.23
N LYS A 175 -16.99 24.73 1.56
CA LYS A 175 -17.88 25.61 2.34
C LYS A 175 -17.08 26.58 3.20
N GLY A 176 -17.11 27.85 2.81
CA GLY A 176 -16.37 28.92 3.48
C GLY A 176 -14.86 28.86 3.19
N PHE A 177 -14.06 28.55 4.20
CA PHE A 177 -12.59 28.46 4.06
C PHE A 177 -12.07 27.01 3.97
N ASN A 178 -12.91 25.98 4.14
CA ASN A 178 -12.51 24.58 4.10
C ASN A 178 -13.52 23.70 3.35
N TYR A 179 -13.10 22.50 2.96
CA TYR A 179 -14.02 21.48 2.51
C TYR A 179 -14.85 20.93 3.68
N ARG A 180 -16.12 20.64 3.42
CA ARG A 180 -17.03 19.93 4.33
C ARG A 180 -17.54 18.69 3.64
N GLY A 181 -17.71 17.62 4.42
CA GLY A 181 -17.94 16.27 3.90
C GLY A 181 -16.64 15.62 3.44
N GLY A 182 -16.67 14.30 3.29
CA GLY A 182 -15.46 13.53 2.98
C GLY A 182 -14.59 13.21 4.19
N HIS A 183 -13.62 12.33 3.98
CA HIS A 183 -12.57 12.06 4.95
C HIS A 183 -11.33 12.87 4.62
N GLN A 184 -10.80 13.59 5.60
CA GLN A 184 -9.58 14.39 5.45
C GLN A 184 -8.39 13.66 6.08
N LEU A 185 -7.40 13.34 5.25
CA LEU A 185 -6.09 12.87 5.69
C LEU A 185 -5.20 14.08 5.97
N TYR A 186 -4.93 14.30 7.25
CA TYR A 186 -4.13 15.45 7.70
C TYR A 186 -2.68 15.38 7.21
N PRO A 187 -2.06 16.52 6.87
CA PRO A 187 -0.71 16.57 6.34
C PRO A 187 0.34 16.10 7.35
N GLU A 188 0.10 16.29 8.65
CA GLU A 188 0.98 15.81 9.72
C GLU A 188 1.04 14.28 9.73
N PHE A 189 -0.12 13.63 9.59
CA PHE A 189 -0.20 12.18 9.48
C PHE A 189 0.49 11.67 8.21
N ALA A 190 0.23 12.32 7.06
CA ALA A 190 0.85 11.95 5.80
C ALA A 190 2.38 12.12 5.83
N ALA A 191 2.89 13.23 6.38
CA ALA A 191 4.32 13.48 6.53
C ALA A 191 4.98 12.45 7.45
N LEU A 192 4.33 12.11 8.58
CA LEU A 192 4.79 11.08 9.50
C LEU A 192 4.87 9.71 8.80
N LEU A 193 3.78 9.32 8.12
CA LEU A 193 3.69 8.03 7.44
C LEU A 193 4.72 7.92 6.31
N ILE A 194 4.82 8.93 5.45
CA ILE A 194 5.76 8.95 4.32
C ILE A 194 7.20 8.96 4.83
N GLY A 195 7.55 9.88 5.74
CA GLY A 195 8.91 10.03 6.25
C GLY A 195 9.37 8.77 6.98
N LEU A 196 8.54 8.19 7.85
CA LEU A 196 8.86 6.94 8.54
C LEU A 196 9.01 5.78 7.56
N SER A 197 8.12 5.68 6.56
CA SER A 197 8.16 4.59 5.58
C SER A 197 9.41 4.66 4.69
N VAL A 198 9.73 5.84 4.18
CA VAL A 198 10.92 6.09 3.33
C VAL A 198 12.20 5.83 4.12
N TYR A 199 12.31 6.40 5.32
CA TYR A 199 13.46 6.18 6.19
C TYR A 199 13.67 4.69 6.48
N THR A 200 12.64 4.01 6.98
CA THR A 200 12.71 2.60 7.38
C THR A 200 12.97 1.67 6.18
N ALA A 201 12.37 1.97 5.02
CA ALA A 201 12.60 1.23 3.78
C ALA A 201 14.07 1.21 3.36
N SER A 202 14.84 2.26 3.63
CA SER A 202 16.27 2.29 3.31
C SER A 202 17.08 1.27 4.11
N PHE A 203 16.73 1.03 5.38
CA PHE A 203 17.34 -0.01 6.22
C PHE A 203 16.88 -1.40 5.81
N ILE A 204 15.57 -1.56 5.53
CA ILE A 204 15.03 -2.84 5.02
C ILE A 204 15.71 -3.21 3.69
N ALA A 205 15.96 -2.24 2.81
CA ALA A 205 16.66 -2.48 1.55
C ALA A 205 18.08 -3.03 1.75
N GLU A 206 18.82 -2.57 2.76
CA GLU A 206 20.13 -3.14 3.11
C GLU A 206 20.01 -4.55 3.67
N ILE A 207 19.03 -4.80 4.53
CA ILE A 207 18.78 -6.13 5.10
C ILE A 207 18.46 -7.12 3.96
N VAL A 208 17.54 -6.76 3.06
CA VAL A 208 17.16 -7.58 1.90
C VAL A 208 18.34 -7.83 0.97
N ARG A 209 19.11 -6.78 0.64
CA ARG A 209 20.31 -6.90 -0.20
C ARG A 209 21.33 -7.86 0.43
N SER A 210 21.57 -7.71 1.72
CA SER A 210 22.54 -8.53 2.46
C SER A 210 22.05 -9.98 2.60
N GLY A 211 20.75 -10.18 2.83
CA GLY A 211 20.12 -11.50 2.84
C GLY A 211 20.27 -12.22 1.50
N ILE A 212 20.02 -11.54 0.39
CA ILE A 212 20.21 -12.11 -0.95
C ILE A 212 21.68 -12.46 -1.21
N GLN A 213 22.62 -11.59 -0.83
CA GLN A 213 24.05 -11.84 -1.01
C GLN A 213 24.60 -12.98 -0.14
N ALA A 214 23.92 -13.31 0.96
CA ALA A 214 24.29 -14.43 1.83
C ALA A 214 23.92 -15.79 1.22
N VAL A 215 23.05 -15.83 0.21
CA VAL A 215 22.64 -17.09 -0.46
C VAL A 215 23.84 -17.69 -1.21
N PRO A 216 24.18 -18.98 -1.00
CA PRO A 216 25.29 -19.63 -1.68
C PRO A 216 25.15 -19.58 -3.21
N LYS A 217 26.24 -19.20 -3.90
CA LYS A 217 26.27 -19.07 -5.38
C LYS A 217 25.84 -20.35 -6.12
N GLY A 218 26.10 -21.52 -5.54
CA GLY A 218 25.70 -22.80 -6.10
C GLY A 218 24.19 -22.93 -6.36
N GLN A 219 23.34 -22.24 -5.59
CA GLN A 219 21.89 -22.22 -5.84
C GLN A 219 21.56 -21.48 -7.15
N THR A 220 22.21 -20.35 -7.39
CA THR A 220 22.06 -19.57 -8.62
C THR A 220 22.63 -20.30 -9.82
N GLU A 221 23.80 -20.94 -9.67
CA GLU A 221 24.43 -21.75 -10.72
C GLU A 221 23.59 -22.97 -11.09
N ALA A 222 23.06 -23.70 -10.11
CA ALA A 222 22.16 -24.83 -10.34
C ALA A 222 20.86 -24.40 -11.04
N ALA A 223 20.27 -23.28 -10.64
CA ALA A 223 19.08 -22.74 -11.29
C ALA A 223 19.34 -22.39 -12.77
N HIS A 224 20.49 -21.79 -13.08
CA HIS A 224 20.87 -21.48 -14.45
C HIS A 224 21.23 -22.72 -15.28
N ALA A 225 21.85 -23.74 -14.68
CA ALA A 225 22.10 -25.03 -15.33
C ALA A 225 20.79 -25.75 -15.71
N LEU A 226 19.72 -25.54 -14.95
CA LEU A 226 18.36 -26.01 -15.25
C LEU A 226 17.60 -25.10 -16.24
N GLY A 227 18.26 -24.07 -16.81
CA GLY A 227 17.67 -23.18 -17.81
C GLY A 227 16.68 -22.15 -17.25
N LEU A 228 16.69 -21.90 -15.93
CA LEU A 228 15.82 -20.87 -15.34
C LEU A 228 16.29 -19.47 -15.71
N ALA A 229 15.34 -18.66 -16.19
CA ALA A 229 15.56 -17.24 -16.47
C ALA A 229 15.85 -16.46 -15.17
N PRO A 230 16.67 -15.39 -15.19
CA PRO A 230 17.10 -14.66 -13.99
C PRO A 230 15.97 -14.22 -13.06
N GLY A 231 14.84 -13.75 -13.60
CA GLY A 231 13.68 -13.38 -12.78
C GLY A 231 13.02 -14.57 -12.08
N LYS A 232 13.01 -15.76 -12.71
CA LYS A 232 12.54 -17.00 -12.09
C LYS A 232 13.53 -17.50 -11.04
N THR A 233 14.83 -17.43 -11.33
CA THR A 233 15.88 -17.76 -10.35
C THR A 233 15.77 -16.89 -9.10
N LEU A 234 15.62 -15.57 -9.27
CA LEU A 234 15.43 -14.65 -8.15
C LEU A 234 14.17 -15.01 -7.35
N ARG A 235 13.02 -15.14 -8.00
CA ARG A 235 11.73 -15.34 -7.34
C ARG A 235 11.56 -16.72 -6.69
N LEU A 236 12.06 -17.77 -7.33
CA LEU A 236 11.76 -19.16 -6.96
C LEU A 236 12.91 -19.85 -6.21
N VAL A 237 14.14 -19.34 -6.34
CA VAL A 237 15.32 -19.97 -5.73
C VAL A 237 15.99 -19.06 -4.72
N ILE A 238 16.27 -17.80 -5.07
CA ILE A 238 17.07 -16.92 -4.21
C ILE A 238 16.24 -16.30 -3.08
N VAL A 239 15.11 -15.66 -3.41
CA VAL A 239 14.25 -14.96 -2.41
C VAL A 239 13.70 -15.88 -1.31
N PRO A 240 13.35 -17.15 -1.56
CA PRO A 240 12.82 -18.03 -0.50
C PRO A 240 13.86 -18.62 0.48
N GLN A 241 15.17 -18.40 0.30
CA GLN A 241 16.25 -18.92 1.15
C GLN A 241 16.56 -17.95 2.28
#